data_AF-E1R0E3-F1
#
_entry.id   AF-E1R0E3-F1
#
_cell.length_a   1.000
_cell.length_b   1.000
_cell.length_c   1.000
_cell.angle_alpha   90.00
_cell.angle_beta   90.00
_cell.angle_gamma   90.00
#
_symmetry.space_group_name_H-M   'P 1'
#
loop_
_entity.id
_entity.type
_entity.pdbx_description
1 polymer ?
#
loop_
_entity_poly.entity_id
_entity_poly.type
_entity_poly.pdbx_seq_one_letter_code
_entity_poly.pdbx_strand_id
1 'polypeptide(L)'
;MMDGVDHELVEVSRRQAADAAARASLPVRNYMAALGSGVVLRPSAEIVGWLLRCHCRRWDSSELSTWTDPIQWMRVPSASLEDLTRRRVCAPDPDLDVNVRPEVVESAQGVWRREHLDPIDVDDEIRAALSARRDADAQLDAAVAKARRLGRSWAEIGAATGMSRQSANERWKDRT
;
A
#
# COMPACT_ATOMS: atom_id res chain seq x y z
N MET A 1 -5.91 9.61 6.86
CA MET A 1 -7.02 9.32 5.93
C MET A 1 -6.59 9.89 4.59
N MET A 2 -6.34 9.05 3.59
CA MET A 2 -5.95 9.52 2.26
C MET A 2 -7.19 10.08 1.56
N ASP A 3 -7.25 11.40 1.38
CA ASP A 3 -8.30 12.05 0.62
C ASP A 3 -8.03 11.90 -0.89
N GLY A 4 -9.02 11.37 -1.63
CA GLY A 4 -9.05 11.38 -3.10
C GLY A 4 -8.27 10.27 -3.80
N VAL A 5 -8.41 9.02 -3.36
CA VAL A 5 -7.77 7.87 -4.04
C VAL A 5 -8.78 7.18 -4.96
N ASP A 6 -8.83 7.62 -6.21
CA ASP A 6 -9.57 6.93 -7.26
C ASP A 6 -8.71 5.79 -7.84
N HIS A 7 -9.33 4.62 -7.99
CA HIS A 7 -8.76 3.47 -8.70
C HIS A 7 -9.58 3.23 -9.97
N GLU A 8 -8.91 2.82 -11.04
CA GLU A 8 -9.54 2.59 -12.33
C GLU A 8 -8.98 1.34 -13.01
N LEU A 9 -9.83 0.66 -13.79
CA LEU A 9 -9.39 -0.38 -14.73
C LEU A 9 -9.04 0.28 -16.07
N VAL A 10 -7.76 0.22 -16.42
CA VAL A 10 -7.22 0.79 -17.67
C VAL A 10 -6.98 -0.28 -18.70
N GLU A 11 -7.48 -0.08 -19.90
CA GLU A 11 -7.42 -1.04 -21.01
C GLU A 11 -5.99 -1.46 -21.38
N VAL A 12 -5.82 -2.75 -21.69
CA VAL A 12 -4.57 -3.34 -22.18
C VAL A 12 -4.76 -3.90 -23.58
N SER A 13 -3.91 -3.44 -24.50
CA SER A 13 -3.84 -3.97 -25.87
C SER A 13 -2.94 -5.22 -25.98
N ARG A 14 -3.15 -6.05 -27.02
CA ARG A 14 -2.31 -7.24 -27.31
C ARG A 14 -0.79 -6.96 -27.33
N ARG A 15 -0.36 -5.76 -27.75
CA ARG A 15 1.07 -5.38 -27.79
C ARG A 15 1.64 -5.05 -26.40
N GLN A 16 0.82 -4.54 -25.48
CA GLN A 16 1.26 -4.19 -24.12
C GLN A 16 1.26 -5.40 -23.18
N ALA A 17 0.41 -6.40 -23.41
CA ALA A 17 0.42 -7.65 -22.66
C ALA A 17 1.75 -8.44 -22.81
N ALA A 18 2.39 -8.35 -23.99
CA ALA A 18 3.71 -8.93 -24.24
C ALA A 18 4.84 -8.16 -23.50
N ASP A 19 4.70 -6.84 -23.32
CA ASP A 19 5.67 -6.00 -22.62
C ASP A 19 5.54 -6.03 -21.09
N ALA A 20 4.36 -6.34 -20.54
CA ALA A 20 4.14 -6.45 -19.09
C ALA A 20 5.01 -7.55 -18.45
N ALA A 21 5.24 -8.66 -19.17
CA ALA A 21 6.16 -9.71 -18.74
C ALA A 21 7.64 -9.28 -18.77
N ALA A 22 8.01 -8.30 -19.62
CA ALA A 22 9.37 -7.80 -19.76
C ALA A 22 9.67 -6.57 -18.87
N ARG A 23 8.64 -5.85 -18.42
CA ARG A 23 8.76 -4.58 -17.66
C ARG A 23 8.89 -4.73 -16.15
N ALA A 24 8.84 -5.95 -15.61
CA ALA A 24 9.11 -6.23 -14.19
C ALA A 24 10.58 -5.95 -13.77
N SER A 25 11.43 -5.34 -14.62
CA SER A 25 12.86 -5.17 -14.34
C SER A 25 13.54 -3.89 -14.88
N LEU A 26 12.83 -2.80 -15.18
CA LEU A 26 13.49 -1.55 -15.66
C LEU A 26 13.09 -0.26 -14.91
N PRO A 27 14.05 0.68 -14.68
CA PRO A 27 13.82 1.88 -13.87
C PRO A 27 13.10 3.02 -14.60
N VAL A 28 12.42 3.85 -13.78
CA VAL A 28 11.27 4.74 -14.04
C VAL A 28 11.48 5.93 -15.01
N ARG A 29 12.63 6.10 -15.65
CA ARG A 29 13.01 7.44 -16.14
C ARG A 29 12.50 7.92 -17.51
N ASN A 30 11.60 7.24 -18.22
CA ASN A 30 11.12 7.72 -19.53
C ASN A 30 9.61 7.49 -19.75
N TYR A 31 8.75 8.24 -19.06
CA TYR A 31 7.28 8.19 -19.28
C TYR A 31 6.62 9.49 -19.75
N MET A 32 7.33 10.62 -19.78
CA MET A 32 6.70 11.96 -19.94
C MET A 32 6.71 12.54 -21.36
N ALA A 33 7.09 11.80 -22.41
CA ALA A 33 7.18 12.33 -23.78
C ALA A 33 6.08 11.86 -24.76
N ALA A 34 5.04 11.15 -24.29
CA ALA A 34 4.08 10.48 -25.20
C ALA A 34 2.60 10.87 -25.01
N LEU A 35 2.28 11.97 -24.32
CA LEU A 35 0.90 12.41 -24.13
C LEU A 35 0.60 13.65 -25.00
N GLY A 36 0.44 13.40 -26.30
CA GLY A 36 -0.30 14.32 -27.17
C GLY A 36 -1.79 14.10 -26.96
N SER A 37 -2.52 15.18 -26.64
CA SER A 37 -3.98 15.18 -26.51
C SER A 37 -4.66 14.74 -27.80
N GLY A 38 -5.16 13.51 -27.80
CA GLY A 38 -6.12 12.99 -28.74
C GLY A 38 -6.68 11.71 -28.15
N VAL A 39 -7.96 11.68 -27.79
CA VAL A 39 -8.65 10.44 -27.46
C VAL A 39 -8.68 9.62 -28.75
N VAL A 40 -7.68 8.75 -28.93
CA VAL A 40 -7.68 7.77 -30.02
C VAL A 40 -8.66 6.69 -29.60
N LEU A 41 -9.88 6.74 -30.14
CA LEU A 41 -10.85 5.64 -30.04
C LEU A 41 -10.19 4.41 -30.71
N ARG A 42 -9.75 3.45 -29.90
CA ARG A 42 -9.15 2.22 -30.41
C ARG A 42 -10.25 1.21 -30.71
N PRO A 43 -10.11 0.40 -31.78
CA PRO A 43 -10.97 -0.75 -31.97
C PRO A 43 -10.70 -1.77 -30.85
N SER A 44 -11.51 -1.70 -29.80
CA SER A 44 -11.95 -2.77 -28.91
C SER A 44 -11.57 -4.24 -29.19
N ALA A 45 -11.58 -4.72 -30.43
CA ALA A 45 -11.11 -6.05 -30.82
C ALA A 45 -9.63 -6.30 -30.45
N GLU A 46 -8.88 -5.23 -30.19
CA GLU A 46 -7.49 -5.25 -29.71
C GLU A 46 -7.36 -5.29 -28.18
N ILE A 47 -8.45 -5.01 -27.44
CA ILE A 47 -8.49 -5.04 -25.97
C ILE A 47 -8.58 -6.49 -25.50
N VAL A 48 -7.54 -6.94 -24.81
CA VAL A 48 -7.50 -8.27 -24.19
C VAL A 48 -7.86 -8.25 -22.70
N GLY A 49 -8.02 -7.06 -22.13
CA GLY A 49 -8.35 -6.89 -20.73
C GLY A 49 -7.99 -5.52 -20.18
N TRP A 50 -7.85 -5.43 -18.86
CA TRP A 50 -7.59 -4.20 -18.12
C TRP A 50 -6.57 -4.41 -16.99
N LEU A 51 -5.86 -3.36 -16.60
CA LEU A 51 -5.01 -3.32 -15.41
C LEU A 51 -5.63 -2.36 -14.39
N LEU A 52 -5.65 -2.78 -13.14
CA LEU A 52 -6.09 -1.95 -12.04
C LEU A 52 -4.98 -0.96 -11.66
N ARG A 53 -5.29 0.32 -11.69
CA ARG A 53 -4.34 1.41 -11.41
C ARG A 53 -4.88 2.31 -10.32
N CYS A 54 -3.96 2.85 -9.53
CA CYS A 54 -4.23 3.81 -8.48
C CYS A 54 -3.24 4.97 -8.61
N HIS A 55 -3.76 6.19 -8.61
CA HIS A 55 -2.97 7.42 -8.58
C HIS A 55 -3.01 7.98 -7.15
N CYS A 56 -2.12 7.51 -6.30
CA CYS A 56 -2.07 7.90 -4.89
C CYS A 56 -0.82 8.72 -4.58
N ARG A 57 -0.94 9.62 -3.61
CA ARG A 57 0.21 10.27 -2.99
C ARG A 57 0.68 9.40 -1.83
N ARG A 58 1.99 9.13 -1.75
CA ARG A 58 2.55 8.51 -0.54
C ARG A 58 2.47 9.50 0.62
N TRP A 59 2.21 9.02 1.83
CA TRP A 59 2.04 9.90 2.99
C TRP A 59 3.31 10.71 3.34
N ASP A 60 4.49 10.22 2.96
CA ASP A 60 5.79 10.82 3.22
C ASP A 60 6.32 11.70 2.07
N SER A 61 5.56 11.85 0.98
CA SER A 61 6.00 12.56 -0.21
C SER A 61 4.87 13.40 -0.81
N SER A 62 5.21 14.57 -1.32
CA SER A 62 4.28 15.36 -2.15
C SER A 62 4.12 14.79 -3.56
N GLU A 63 4.98 13.86 -3.97
CA GLU A 63 4.96 13.25 -5.30
C GLU A 63 3.78 12.29 -5.47
N LEU A 64 3.08 12.45 -6.60
CA LEU A 64 2.08 11.50 -7.07
C LEU A 64 2.78 10.21 -7.53
N SER A 65 2.43 9.09 -6.92
CA SER A 65 2.87 7.77 -7.35
C SER A 65 1.76 7.07 -8.11
N THR A 66 2.14 6.17 -9.01
CA THR A 66 1.18 5.28 -9.69
C THR A 66 1.44 3.87 -9.21
N TRP A 67 0.45 3.27 -8.57
CA TRP A 67 0.42 1.82 -8.36
C TRP A 67 -0.34 1.16 -9.51
N THR A 68 0.13 0.00 -9.93
CA THR A 68 -0.52 -0.82 -10.95
C THR A 68 -0.46 -2.25 -10.48
N ASP A 69 -1.62 -2.89 -10.38
CA ASP A 69 -1.69 -4.30 -10.05
C ASP A 69 -0.99 -5.11 -11.16
N PRO A 70 -0.04 -6.00 -10.84
CA PRO A 70 0.62 -6.83 -11.85
C PRO A 70 -0.33 -7.83 -12.53
N ILE A 71 -1.48 -8.15 -11.93
CA ILE A 71 -2.41 -9.14 -12.46
C ILE A 71 -3.50 -8.47 -13.30
N GLN A 72 -3.50 -8.77 -14.60
CA GLN A 72 -4.48 -8.28 -15.56
C GLN A 72 -5.89 -8.87 -15.34
N TRP A 73 -6.90 -8.05 -15.48
CA TRP A 73 -8.31 -8.44 -15.64
C TRP A 73 -8.56 -8.87 -17.08
N MET A 74 -8.99 -10.09 -17.30
CA MET A 74 -9.15 -10.69 -18.62
C MET A 74 -10.55 -10.40 -19.18
N ARG A 75 -10.61 -9.99 -20.45
CA ARG A 75 -11.87 -9.91 -21.19
C ARG A 75 -12.33 -11.31 -21.61
N VAL A 76 -13.59 -11.64 -21.34
CA VAL A 76 -14.24 -12.89 -21.79
C VAL A 76 -15.41 -12.61 -22.74
N PRO A 77 -15.69 -13.50 -23.71
CA PRO A 77 -16.64 -13.23 -24.78
C PRO A 77 -18.12 -13.36 -24.37
N SER A 78 -18.43 -13.97 -23.21
CA SER A 78 -19.80 -14.22 -22.78
C SER A 78 -19.97 -14.11 -21.27
N ALA A 79 -21.18 -13.75 -20.84
CA ALA A 79 -21.51 -13.59 -19.42
C ALA A 79 -21.37 -14.91 -18.65
N SER A 80 -21.59 -16.05 -19.30
CA SER A 80 -21.39 -17.38 -18.72
C SER A 80 -19.94 -17.69 -18.32
N LEU A 81 -18.97 -16.95 -18.86
CA LEU A 81 -17.55 -17.07 -18.54
C LEU A 81 -17.07 -15.97 -17.59
N GLU A 82 -17.95 -15.06 -17.18
CA GLU A 82 -17.65 -13.98 -16.25
C GLU A 82 -17.39 -14.57 -14.85
N ASP A 83 -16.30 -14.11 -14.23
CA ASP A 83 -15.89 -14.50 -12.89
C ASP A 83 -15.02 -13.38 -12.35
N LEU A 84 -15.67 -12.41 -11.67
CA LEU A 84 -15.00 -11.22 -11.16
C LEU A 84 -13.98 -11.57 -10.07
N THR A 85 -14.23 -12.61 -9.28
CA THR A 85 -13.27 -13.17 -8.32
C THR A 85 -11.97 -13.67 -8.98
N ARG A 86 -12.07 -14.20 -10.21
CA ARG A 86 -10.92 -14.57 -11.05
C ARG A 86 -10.53 -13.48 -12.05
N ARG A 87 -11.04 -12.26 -11.87
CA ARG A 87 -10.76 -11.08 -12.69
C ARG A 87 -11.10 -11.28 -14.17
N ARG A 88 -12.19 -12.01 -14.46
CA ARG A 88 -12.70 -12.24 -15.80
C ARG A 88 -13.97 -11.44 -15.99
N VAL A 89 -13.95 -10.48 -16.91
CA VAL A 89 -15.08 -9.56 -17.16
C VAL A 89 -15.63 -9.81 -18.55
N CYS A 90 -16.94 -10.06 -18.63
CA CYS A 90 -17.61 -10.11 -19.91
C CYS A 90 -17.80 -8.69 -20.45
N ALA A 91 -17.22 -8.42 -21.60
CA ALA A 91 -17.45 -7.19 -22.36
C ALA A 91 -17.71 -7.60 -23.81
N PRO A 92 -18.94 -7.99 -24.17
CA PRO A 92 -19.25 -8.45 -25.52
C PRO A 92 -19.29 -7.27 -26.49
N ASP A 93 -19.69 -6.09 -26.00
CA ASP A 93 -19.67 -4.86 -26.76
C ASP A 93 -18.25 -4.27 -26.75
N PRO A 94 -17.72 -3.92 -27.94
CA PRO A 94 -16.47 -3.20 -28.05
C PRO A 94 -16.34 -1.90 -27.26
N ASP A 95 -17.42 -1.14 -27.11
CA ASP A 95 -17.40 0.22 -26.54
C ASP A 95 -17.86 0.25 -25.06
N LEU A 96 -18.00 -0.92 -24.44
CA LEU A 96 -18.41 -1.04 -23.04
C LEU A 96 -17.27 -0.61 -22.11
N ASP A 97 -17.45 0.55 -21.47
CA ASP A 97 -16.64 0.93 -20.31
C ASP A 97 -17.00 0.02 -19.12
N VAL A 98 -16.05 -0.80 -18.68
CA VAL A 98 -16.27 -1.69 -17.54
C VAL A 98 -16.27 -0.93 -16.21
N ASN A 99 -15.75 0.30 -16.16
CA ASN A 99 -15.75 1.13 -14.95
C ASN A 99 -17.13 1.70 -14.62
N VAL A 100 -18.10 1.65 -15.54
CA VAL A 100 -19.49 2.04 -15.23
C VAL A 100 -20.32 0.90 -14.65
N ARG A 101 -19.79 -0.33 -14.62
CA ARG A 101 -20.46 -1.52 -14.07
C ARG A 101 -20.20 -1.63 -12.56
N PRO A 102 -21.21 -1.44 -11.69
CA PRO A 102 -21.01 -1.41 -10.24
C PRO A 102 -20.36 -2.67 -9.68
N GLU A 103 -20.74 -3.84 -10.17
CA GLU A 103 -20.19 -5.13 -9.74
C GLU A 103 -18.70 -5.28 -10.08
N VAL A 104 -18.27 -4.73 -11.23
CA VAL A 104 -16.85 -4.74 -11.64
C VAL A 104 -16.07 -3.76 -10.77
N VAL A 105 -16.61 -2.56 -10.53
CA VAL A 105 -16.02 -1.55 -9.65
C VAL A 105 -15.86 -2.08 -8.23
N GLU A 106 -16.89 -2.69 -7.65
CA GLU A 106 -16.83 -3.26 -6.31
C GLU A 106 -15.76 -4.37 -6.21
N SER A 107 -15.68 -5.23 -7.23
CA SER A 107 -14.67 -6.30 -7.25
C SER A 107 -13.25 -5.74 -7.42
N ALA A 108 -13.06 -4.75 -8.30
CA ALA A 108 -11.80 -4.04 -8.48
C ALA A 108 -11.38 -3.31 -7.20
N GLN A 109 -12.33 -2.67 -6.51
CA GLN A 109 -12.09 -2.01 -5.23
C GLN A 109 -11.65 -3.02 -4.16
N GLY A 110 -12.26 -4.21 -4.12
CA GLY A 110 -11.86 -5.28 -3.21
C GLY A 110 -10.43 -5.75 -3.44
N VAL A 111 -10.00 -5.84 -4.70
CA VAL A 111 -8.60 -6.12 -5.05
C VAL A 111 -7.69 -4.97 -4.65
N TRP A 112 -8.04 -3.74 -5.01
CA TRP A 112 -7.26 -2.54 -4.68
C TRP A 112 -7.02 -2.41 -3.17
N ARG A 113 -8.06 -2.56 -2.33
CA ARG A 113 -7.89 -2.51 -0.87
C ARG A 113 -6.85 -3.55 -0.41
N ARG A 114 -7.04 -4.81 -0.80
CA ARG A 114 -6.20 -5.92 -0.33
C ARG A 114 -4.75 -5.84 -0.82
N GLU A 115 -4.54 -5.53 -2.10
CA GLU A 115 -3.20 -5.62 -2.71
C GLU A 115 -2.41 -4.30 -2.61
N HIS A 116 -3.10 -3.17 -2.42
CA HIS A 116 -2.47 -1.85 -2.37
C HIS A 116 -2.57 -1.16 -1.01
N LEU A 117 -3.76 -1.13 -0.38
CA LEU A 117 -3.95 -0.43 0.88
C LEU A 117 -3.50 -1.25 2.09
N ASP A 118 -3.88 -2.52 2.21
CA ASP A 118 -3.53 -3.35 3.37
C ASP A 118 -2.01 -3.38 3.65
N PRO A 119 -1.10 -3.49 2.65
CA PRO A 119 0.33 -3.43 2.92
C PRO A 119 0.80 -2.07 3.46
N ILE A 120 0.20 -0.97 3.01
CA ILE A 120 0.53 0.39 3.49
C ILE A 120 0.06 0.55 4.93
N ASP A 121 -1.14 0.07 5.24
CA ASP A 121 -1.72 0.13 6.59
C ASP A 121 -0.88 -0.68 7.59
N VAL A 122 -0.41 -1.88 7.21
CA VAL A 122 0.47 -2.70 8.07
C VAL A 122 1.79 -1.99 8.35
N ASP A 123 2.41 -1.35 7.36
CA ASP A 123 3.65 -0.60 7.57
C ASP A 123 3.42 0.63 8.47
N ASP A 124 2.28 1.29 8.35
CA ASP A 124 1.85 2.39 9.23
C ASP A 124 1.66 1.90 10.68
N GLU A 125 0.99 0.75 10.87
CA GLU A 125 0.82 0.10 12.17
C GLU A 125 2.15 -0.26 12.81
N ILE A 126 3.08 -0.85 12.06
CA ILE A 126 4.43 -1.17 12.54
C ILE A 126 5.17 0.11 12.98
N ARG A 127 5.09 1.18 12.18
CA ARG A 127 5.73 2.46 12.52
C ARG A 127 5.11 3.10 13.75
N ALA A 128 3.77 3.04 13.89
CA ALA A 128 3.07 3.51 15.08
C ALA A 128 3.50 2.71 16.33
N ALA A 129 3.59 1.38 16.23
CA ALA A 129 4.03 0.52 17.33
C ALA A 129 5.49 0.81 17.73
N LEU A 130 6.39 1.06 16.76
CA LEU A 130 7.76 1.47 17.03
C LEU A 130 7.84 2.83 17.73
N SER A 131 7.01 3.81 17.33
CA SER A 131 6.92 5.10 18.01
C SER A 131 6.45 4.93 19.45
N ALA A 132 5.35 4.21 19.66
CA ALA A 132 4.79 3.96 21.00
C ALA A 132 5.81 3.27 21.93
N ARG A 133 6.61 2.33 21.41
CA ARG A 133 7.70 1.70 22.17
C ARG A 133 8.77 2.70 22.59
N ARG A 134 9.21 3.59 21.69
CA ARG A 134 10.21 4.62 22.01
C ARG A 134 9.68 5.59 23.06
N ASP A 135 8.43 6.00 22.96
CA ASP A 135 7.79 6.89 23.92
C ASP A 135 7.67 6.22 25.30
N ALA A 136 7.29 4.95 25.34
CA ALA A 136 7.24 4.18 26.59
C ALA A 136 8.63 4.01 27.22
N ASP A 137 9.66 3.74 26.42
CA ASP A 137 11.06 3.66 26.90
C ASP A 137 11.53 5.02 27.46
N ALA A 138 11.21 6.13 26.79
CA ALA A 138 11.54 7.47 27.27
C ALA A 138 10.80 7.83 28.58
N GLN A 139 9.52 7.45 28.69
CA GLN A 139 8.75 7.61 29.93
C GLN A 139 9.34 6.78 31.07
N LEU A 140 9.78 5.55 30.81
CA LEU A 140 10.45 4.70 31.79
C LEU A 140 11.76 5.33 32.25
N ASP A 141 12.61 5.80 31.33
CA ASP A 141 13.86 6.49 31.66
C ASP A 141 13.60 7.72 32.53
N ALA A 142 12.58 8.53 32.20
CA ALA A 142 12.17 9.69 33.00
C ALA A 142 11.66 9.32 34.39
N ALA A 143 10.88 8.24 34.51
CA ALA A 143 10.37 7.73 35.78
C ALA A 143 11.51 7.22 36.68
N VAL A 144 12.50 6.52 36.12
CA VAL A 144 13.69 6.06 36.85
C VAL A 144 14.51 7.25 37.32
N ALA A 145 14.75 8.26 36.47
CA ALA A 145 15.44 9.49 36.86
C ALA A 145 14.72 10.19 38.02
N LYS A 146 13.38 10.28 37.96
CA LYS A 146 12.56 10.81 39.06
C LYS A 146 12.72 9.99 40.35
N ALA A 147 12.68 8.65 40.26
CA ALA A 147 12.86 7.77 41.41
C ALA A 147 14.25 7.94 42.05
N ARG A 148 15.31 8.07 41.24
CA ARG A 148 16.67 8.34 41.71
C ARG A 148 16.78 9.68 42.45
N ARG A 149 16.17 10.75 41.91
CA ARG A 149 16.11 12.05 42.60
C ARG A 149 15.38 12.00 43.94
N LEU A 150 14.40 11.10 44.08
CA LEU A 150 13.67 10.85 45.33
C LEU A 150 14.42 9.89 46.28
N GLY A 151 15.65 9.47 45.95
CA GLY A 151 16.50 8.66 46.82
C GLY A 151 16.27 7.15 46.72
N ARG A 152 15.41 6.66 45.82
CA ARG A 152 15.21 5.21 45.63
C ARG A 152 16.48 4.53 45.19
N SER A 153 16.83 3.42 45.83
CA SER A 153 18.00 2.60 45.49
C SER A 153 17.81 1.86 44.16
N TRP A 154 18.92 1.44 43.55
CA TRP A 154 18.88 0.58 42.35
C TRP A 154 18.20 -0.77 42.60
N ALA A 155 18.18 -1.25 43.85
CA ALA A 155 17.50 -2.49 44.20
C ALA A 155 15.98 -2.31 44.16
N GLU A 156 15.46 -1.20 44.71
CA GLU A 156 14.03 -0.87 44.66
C GLU A 156 13.56 -0.61 43.22
N ILE A 157 14.38 0.10 42.43
CA ILE A 157 14.08 0.34 41.00
C ILE A 157 14.12 -0.96 40.21
N GLY A 158 15.09 -1.83 40.47
CA GLY A 158 15.14 -3.16 39.86
C GLY A 158 13.90 -3.98 40.19
N ALA A 159 13.49 -4.02 41.47
CA ALA A 159 12.28 -4.72 41.90
C ALA A 159 11.01 -4.16 41.22
N ALA A 160 10.88 -2.83 41.11
CA ALA A 160 9.75 -2.19 40.45
C ALA A 160 9.68 -2.44 38.93
N THR A 161 10.82 -2.73 38.30
CA THR A 161 10.92 -2.97 36.85
C THR A 161 11.08 -4.46 36.50
N GLY A 162 11.06 -5.35 37.50
CA GLY A 162 11.20 -6.80 37.33
C GLY A 162 12.62 -7.25 36.95
N MET A 163 13.65 -6.46 37.24
CA MET A 163 15.05 -6.77 36.93
C MET A 163 15.95 -6.78 38.16
N SER A 164 17.15 -7.34 38.01
CA SER A 164 18.14 -7.32 39.09
C SER A 164 18.64 -5.89 39.37
N ARG A 165 19.12 -5.65 40.59
CA ARG A 165 19.81 -4.39 40.96
C ARG A 165 20.93 -4.05 39.99
N GLN A 166 21.73 -5.04 39.60
CA GLN A 166 22.88 -4.84 38.71
C GLN A 166 22.41 -4.43 37.31
N SER A 167 21.41 -5.10 36.75
CA SER A 167 20.83 -4.78 35.45
C SER A 167 20.23 -3.36 35.43
N ALA A 168 19.54 -2.96 36.50
CA ALA A 168 19.01 -1.60 36.62
C ALA A 168 20.13 -0.55 36.66
N ASN A 169 21.18 -0.79 37.45
CA ASN A 169 22.32 0.11 37.52
C ASN A 169 23.03 0.22 36.17
N GLU A 170 23.35 -0.90 35.51
CA GLU A 170 24.02 -0.89 34.20
C GLU A 170 23.22 -0.14 33.13
N ARG A 171 21.89 -0.27 33.13
CA ARG A 171 21.01 0.39 32.17
C ARG A 171 20.91 1.90 32.37
N TRP A 172 20.83 2.36 33.62
CA TRP A 172 20.44 3.75 33.92
C TRP A 172 21.50 4.61 34.60
N LYS A 173 22.63 4.06 35.07
CA LYS A 173 23.69 4.83 35.77
C LYS A 173 24.18 6.06 35.01
N ASP A 174 24.20 5.99 33.67
CA ASP A 174 24.71 7.06 32.80
C ASP A 174 23.57 7.94 32.23
N ARG A 175 22.31 7.64 32.58
CA ARG A 175 21.09 8.30 32.05
C ARG A 175 20.30 9.07 33.12
N THR A 176 20.67 8.94 34.39
CA THR A 176 20.01 9.56 35.54
C THR A 176 20.96 10.43 36.33
#